data_AF-A0A953SNH3-F1
#
_entry.id   AF-A0A953SNH3-F1
#
_cell.length_a   1.000
_cell.length_b   1.000
_cell.length_c   1.000
_cell.angle_alpha   90.00
_cell.angle_beta   90.00
_cell.angle_gamma   90.00
#
_symmetry.space_group_name_H-M   'P 1'
#
loop_
_entity.id
_entity.type
_entity.pdbx_description
1 polymer ?
#
loop_
_entity_poly.entity_id
_entity_poly.type
_entity_poly.pdbx_seq_one_letter_code
_entity_poly.pdbx_strand_id
1 'polypeptide(L)'
;MDYNNILVEIDNKIALLTINREKKLNALNTETLDELFTCFSSIKTDDNVNVVVITGSGEKAFVAGADINELHEQSLLTGKIFAEKGQQVFNLIENLGKPVIAAVNGFALGGGCELALSCHIRLASTNAKFGQPEVNLGIIPGYGGTQRLTRIVGTGISLELILTGDLITADEAQRIGLVNKVIVPADLLIEAKKLAEKISSKGQIAVRAALASVLVNKEIPEREGLNFEANLFGNCCGSGDFKEGTKAFLEKRNPEFKNK
;
A
#
# COMPACT_ATOMS: atom_id res chain seq x y z
N MET A 1 11.44 -11.00 14.52
CA MET A 1 10.29 -11.90 14.70
C MET A 1 10.35 -12.88 13.56
N ASP A 2 10.21 -14.16 13.85
CA ASP A 2 10.16 -15.18 12.79
C ASP A 2 8.72 -15.28 12.31
N TYR A 3 8.52 -15.11 11.00
CA TYR A 3 7.23 -15.21 10.32
C TYR A 3 7.26 -16.43 9.39
N ASN A 4 6.12 -17.09 9.24
CA ASN A 4 5.96 -18.27 8.39
C ASN A 4 5.63 -17.89 6.95
N ASN A 5 4.80 -16.87 6.74
CA ASN A 5 4.21 -16.53 5.45
C ASN A 5 4.70 -15.19 4.88
N ILE A 6 5.50 -14.42 5.62
CA ILE A 6 6.13 -13.19 5.14
C ILE A 6 7.63 -13.16 5.44
N LEU A 7 8.39 -12.39 4.67
CA LEU A 7 9.79 -12.06 4.94
C LEU A 7 9.92 -10.55 5.10
N VAL A 8 10.75 -10.10 6.04
CA VAL A 8 10.97 -8.68 6.32
C VAL A 8 12.46 -8.40 6.41
N GLU A 9 12.93 -7.51 5.56
CA GLU A 9 14.30 -6.99 5.57
C GLU A 9 14.25 -5.49 5.82
N ILE A 10 15.04 -4.99 6.77
CA ILE A 10 15.17 -3.56 7.03
C ILE A 10 16.58 -3.15 6.68
N ASP A 11 16.72 -2.26 5.69
CA ASP A 11 17.99 -1.67 5.30
C ASP A 11 17.79 -0.19 4.97
N ASN A 12 18.74 0.67 5.35
CA ASN A 12 18.72 2.11 5.04
C ASN A 12 17.38 2.82 5.34
N LYS A 13 16.78 2.49 6.48
CA LYS A 13 15.48 2.98 6.93
C LYS A 13 14.29 2.57 6.04
N ILE A 14 14.43 1.54 5.24
CA ILE A 14 13.40 1.00 4.35
C ILE A 14 13.12 -0.44 4.76
N ALA A 15 11.85 -0.76 4.99
CA ALA A 15 11.42 -2.14 5.20
C ALA A 15 10.94 -2.73 3.88
N LEU A 16 11.57 -3.81 3.41
CA LEU A 16 11.09 -4.64 2.32
C LEU A 16 10.31 -5.82 2.91
N LEU A 17 9.00 -5.84 2.70
CA LEU A 17 8.10 -6.93 3.07
C LEU A 17 7.78 -7.77 1.84
N THR A 18 8.03 -9.07 1.91
CA THR A 18 7.70 -10.02 0.84
C THR A 18 6.66 -11.02 1.34
N ILE A 19 5.52 -11.13 0.66
CA ILE A 19 4.56 -12.22 0.89
C ILE A 19 5.17 -13.52 0.36
N ASN A 20 5.39 -14.49 1.23
CA ASN A 20 6.20 -15.68 0.98
C ASN A 20 5.36 -16.97 1.00
N ARG A 21 4.31 -17.02 0.18
CA ARG A 21 3.49 -18.24 -0.04
C ARG A 21 3.45 -18.59 -1.53
N GLU A 22 4.59 -18.57 -2.21
CA GLU A 22 4.68 -18.71 -3.68
C GLU A 22 3.91 -19.94 -4.22
N LYS A 23 3.98 -21.08 -3.52
CA LYS A 23 3.27 -22.33 -3.87
C LYS A 23 1.74 -22.19 -3.92
N LYS A 24 1.19 -21.16 -3.25
CA LYS A 24 -0.22 -20.79 -3.23
C LYS A 24 -0.46 -19.44 -3.93
N LEU A 25 0.44 -19.03 -4.81
CA LEU A 25 0.41 -17.74 -5.51
C LEU A 25 0.25 -16.56 -4.55
N ASN A 26 0.88 -16.66 -3.37
CA ASN A 26 0.84 -15.64 -2.33
C ASN A 26 -0.56 -15.32 -1.80
N ALA A 27 -1.53 -16.24 -1.93
CA ALA A 27 -2.89 -16.04 -1.40
C ALA A 27 -2.86 -15.68 0.10
N LEU A 28 -3.80 -14.86 0.55
CA LEU A 28 -3.90 -14.40 1.94
C LEU A 28 -4.77 -15.36 2.74
N ASN A 29 -4.14 -16.16 3.60
CA ASN A 29 -4.84 -16.91 4.63
C ASN A 29 -4.86 -16.11 5.95
N THR A 30 -5.58 -16.63 6.93
CA THR A 30 -5.74 -16.02 8.25
C THR A 30 -4.40 -15.74 8.92
N GLU A 31 -3.46 -16.69 8.87
CA GLU A 31 -2.11 -16.53 9.44
C GLU A 31 -1.32 -15.41 8.75
N THR A 32 -1.37 -15.32 7.41
CA THR A 32 -0.70 -14.23 6.67
C THR A 32 -1.25 -12.86 7.08
N LEU A 33 -2.58 -12.75 7.27
CA LEU A 33 -3.20 -11.51 7.73
C LEU A 33 -2.77 -11.15 9.16
N ASP A 34 -2.66 -12.14 10.06
CA ASP A 34 -2.17 -11.92 11.42
C ASP A 34 -0.70 -11.48 11.43
N GLU A 35 0.15 -12.13 10.63
CA GLU A 35 1.56 -11.74 10.50
C GLU A 35 1.72 -10.33 9.93
N LEU A 36 0.92 -9.96 8.92
CA LEU A 36 0.88 -8.61 8.38
C LEU A 36 0.45 -7.61 9.46
N PHE A 37 -0.61 -7.91 10.21
CA PHE A 37 -1.07 -7.04 11.29
C PHE A 37 0.02 -6.80 12.34
N THR A 38 0.65 -7.87 12.83
CA THR A 38 1.74 -7.79 13.81
C THR A 38 2.94 -7.04 13.25
N CYS A 39 3.34 -7.34 12.02
CA CYS A 39 4.47 -6.68 11.35
C CYS A 39 4.23 -5.18 11.17
N PHE A 40 3.11 -4.78 10.58
CA PHE A 40 2.79 -3.36 10.36
C PHE A 40 2.56 -2.62 11.67
N SER A 41 2.02 -3.28 12.71
CA SER A 41 1.91 -2.69 14.04
C SER A 41 3.28 -2.38 14.65
N SER A 42 4.26 -3.27 14.48
CA SER A 42 5.64 -3.03 14.89
C SER A 42 6.30 -1.93 14.06
N ILE A 43 6.13 -1.96 12.73
CA ILE A 43 6.70 -0.95 11.83
C ILE A 43 6.16 0.44 12.16
N LYS A 44 4.88 0.56 12.55
CA LYS A 44 4.24 1.84 12.86
C LYS A 44 5.04 2.65 13.88
N THR A 45 5.60 2.00 14.90
CA THR A 45 6.33 2.63 16.00
C THR A 45 7.86 2.53 15.87
N ASP A 46 8.39 1.84 14.85
CA ASP A 46 9.83 1.66 14.67
C ASP A 46 10.50 2.85 13.96
N ASP A 47 11.27 3.66 14.69
CA ASP A 47 12.02 4.79 14.12
C ASP A 47 13.18 4.37 13.18
N ASN A 48 13.42 3.06 13.03
CA ASN A 48 14.29 2.51 12.01
C ASN A 48 13.60 2.28 10.67
N VAL A 49 12.32 2.58 10.53
CA VAL A 49 11.61 2.49 9.24
C VAL A 49 10.95 3.82 8.91
N ASN A 50 11.32 4.38 7.75
CA ASN A 50 10.70 5.55 7.16
C ASN A 50 9.70 5.18 6.08
N VAL A 51 10.00 4.16 5.28
CA VAL A 51 9.19 3.73 4.12
C VAL A 51 9.11 2.22 4.08
N VAL A 52 7.96 1.68 3.68
CA VAL A 52 7.76 0.26 3.44
C VAL A 52 7.59 0.01 1.95
N VAL A 53 8.25 -1.03 1.43
CA VAL A 53 7.99 -1.61 0.11
C VAL A 53 7.40 -3.00 0.34
N ILE A 54 6.27 -3.30 -0.30
CA ILE A 54 5.65 -4.63 -0.28
C ILE A 54 5.68 -5.27 -1.66
N THR A 55 6.03 -6.56 -1.73
CA THR A 55 6.04 -7.37 -2.96
C THR A 55 5.58 -8.81 -2.68
N GLY A 56 5.30 -9.59 -3.72
CA GLY A 56 5.13 -11.04 -3.62
C GLY A 56 6.44 -11.78 -3.90
N SER A 57 6.60 -12.96 -3.30
CA SER A 57 7.64 -13.93 -3.67
C SER A 57 7.36 -14.56 -5.04
N GLY A 58 8.41 -14.99 -5.73
CA GLY A 58 8.34 -15.54 -7.08
C GLY A 58 8.01 -14.51 -8.16
N GLU A 59 7.77 -14.99 -9.37
CA GLU A 59 7.53 -14.14 -10.56
C GLU A 59 6.06 -14.08 -10.99
N LYS A 60 5.23 -15.02 -10.51
CA LYS A 60 3.86 -15.18 -11.01
C LYS A 60 2.85 -14.25 -10.36
N ALA A 61 2.94 -14.07 -9.05
CA ALA A 61 1.92 -13.37 -8.28
C ALA A 61 2.55 -12.38 -7.31
N PHE A 62 1.95 -11.19 -7.26
CA PHE A 62 2.07 -10.35 -6.08
C PHE A 62 1.29 -11.02 -4.94
N VAL A 63 -0.04 -11.12 -5.12
CA VAL A 63 -0.99 -11.82 -4.24
C VAL A 63 -2.21 -12.19 -5.09
N ALA A 64 -2.57 -13.47 -5.17
CA ALA A 64 -3.64 -13.95 -6.04
C ALA A 64 -5.05 -13.94 -5.41
N GLY A 65 -5.22 -13.34 -4.24
CA GLY A 65 -6.51 -13.22 -3.54
C GLY A 65 -6.46 -13.77 -2.11
N ALA A 66 -7.63 -13.99 -1.52
CA ALA A 66 -7.76 -14.72 -0.26
C ALA A 66 -7.58 -16.24 -0.47
N ASP A 67 -7.21 -16.99 0.57
CA ASP A 67 -7.10 -18.45 0.50
C ASP A 67 -8.49 -19.07 0.27
N ILE A 68 -8.67 -19.72 -0.88
CA ILE A 68 -9.97 -20.25 -1.30
C ILE A 68 -10.52 -21.33 -0.36
N ASN A 69 -9.64 -22.07 0.33
CA ASN A 69 -10.08 -23.08 1.28
C ASN A 69 -10.71 -22.42 2.51
N GLU A 70 -10.10 -21.35 3.03
CA GLU A 70 -10.69 -20.61 4.14
C GLU A 70 -11.98 -19.90 3.73
N LEU A 71 -12.04 -19.39 2.50
CA LEU A 71 -13.24 -18.74 1.98
C LEU A 71 -14.42 -19.71 1.82
N HIS A 72 -14.16 -20.95 1.40
CA HIS A 72 -15.20 -21.97 1.22
C HIS A 72 -15.93 -22.34 2.52
N GLU A 73 -15.23 -22.29 3.64
CA GLU A 73 -15.78 -22.61 4.97
C GLU A 73 -16.62 -21.48 5.58
N GLN A 74 -16.77 -20.34 4.88
CA GLN A 74 -17.46 -19.19 5.44
C GLN A 74 -18.98 -19.32 5.41
N SER A 75 -19.61 -18.83 6.48
CA SER A 75 -21.05 -18.68 6.65
C SER A 75 -21.44 -17.19 6.63
N LEU A 76 -22.73 -16.88 6.79
CA LEU A 76 -23.21 -15.50 6.92
C LEU A 76 -22.47 -14.72 8.01
N LEU A 77 -22.32 -15.32 9.21
CA LEU A 77 -21.69 -14.65 10.35
C LEU A 77 -20.17 -14.62 10.23
N THR A 78 -19.55 -15.76 9.92
CA THR A 78 -18.09 -15.85 9.84
C THR A 78 -17.52 -15.10 8.63
N GLY A 79 -18.26 -15.02 7.53
CA GLY A 79 -17.88 -14.25 6.35
C GLY A 79 -17.75 -12.75 6.64
N LYS A 80 -18.63 -12.18 7.48
CA LYS A 80 -18.49 -10.79 7.93
C LYS A 80 -17.19 -10.60 8.73
N ILE A 81 -16.95 -11.48 9.71
CA ILE A 81 -15.75 -11.41 10.57
C ILE A 81 -14.48 -11.57 9.72
N PHE A 82 -14.50 -12.48 8.74
CA PHE A 82 -13.42 -12.71 7.79
C PHE A 82 -13.11 -11.45 6.98
N ALA A 83 -14.14 -10.78 6.45
CA ALA A 83 -13.99 -9.50 5.75
C ALA A 83 -13.43 -8.40 6.66
N GLU A 84 -14.00 -8.22 7.86
CA GLU A 84 -13.56 -7.22 8.83
C GLU A 84 -12.09 -7.42 9.25
N LYS A 85 -11.63 -8.67 9.37
CA LYS A 85 -10.22 -8.99 9.65
C LYS A 85 -9.29 -8.49 8.54
N GLY A 86 -9.57 -8.81 7.28
CA GLY A 86 -8.76 -8.30 6.16
C GLY A 86 -8.81 -6.77 6.06
N GLN A 87 -9.98 -6.17 6.25
CA GLN A 87 -10.15 -4.72 6.28
C GLN A 87 -9.32 -4.07 7.41
N GLN A 88 -9.26 -4.68 8.59
CA GLN A 88 -8.46 -4.18 9.71
C GLN A 88 -6.98 -4.07 9.35
N VAL A 89 -6.42 -5.11 8.72
CA VAL A 89 -5.03 -5.12 8.25
C VAL A 89 -4.80 -4.03 7.21
N PHE A 90 -5.68 -3.94 6.21
CA PHE A 90 -5.50 -2.98 5.11
C PHE A 90 -5.74 -1.54 5.54
N ASN A 91 -6.65 -1.31 6.50
CA ASN A 91 -6.81 -0.01 7.16
C ASN A 91 -5.58 0.38 7.96
N LEU A 92 -4.90 -0.59 8.61
CA LEU A 92 -3.64 -0.32 9.30
C LEU A 92 -2.53 0.09 8.32
N ILE A 93 -2.42 -0.57 7.17
CA ILE A 93 -1.44 -0.23 6.12
C ILE A 93 -1.71 1.18 5.57
N GLU A 94 -2.96 1.47 5.22
CA GLU A 94 -3.37 2.76 4.67
C GLU A 94 -3.21 3.91 5.70
N ASN A 95 -3.31 3.61 6.99
CA ASN A 95 -3.16 4.59 8.08
C ASN A 95 -1.89 4.36 8.92
N LEU A 96 -0.84 3.83 8.29
CA LEU A 96 0.42 3.51 8.95
C LEU A 96 1.13 4.76 9.50
N GLY A 97 0.87 5.93 8.90
CA GLY A 97 1.59 7.16 9.18
C GLY A 97 2.99 7.19 8.56
N LYS A 98 3.32 6.20 7.72
CA LYS A 98 4.57 6.08 6.95
C LYS A 98 4.23 5.68 5.51
N PRO A 99 4.96 6.17 4.49
CA PRO A 99 4.72 5.78 3.11
C PRO A 99 4.88 4.27 2.90
N VAL A 100 4.01 3.71 2.05
CA VAL A 100 3.95 2.29 1.70
C VAL A 100 3.83 2.18 0.19
N ILE A 101 4.75 1.46 -0.43
CA ILE A 101 4.83 1.28 -1.89
C ILE A 101 4.55 -0.18 -2.20
N ALA A 102 3.52 -0.47 -2.99
CA ALA A 102 3.33 -1.79 -3.58
C ALA A 102 4.19 -1.93 -4.85
N ALA A 103 5.13 -2.87 -4.84
CA ALA A 103 5.85 -3.35 -6.00
C ALA A 103 5.14 -4.62 -6.52
N VAL A 104 4.19 -4.44 -7.43
CA VAL A 104 3.33 -5.51 -7.93
C VAL A 104 4.05 -6.29 -9.03
N ASN A 105 4.70 -7.39 -8.66
CA ASN A 105 5.54 -8.21 -9.52
C ASN A 105 4.78 -9.14 -10.49
N GLY A 106 3.50 -9.45 -10.20
CA GLY A 106 2.67 -10.35 -11.01
C GLY A 106 1.17 -10.17 -10.76
N PHE A 107 0.40 -11.25 -10.73
CA PHE A 107 -1.04 -11.21 -10.40
C PHE A 107 -1.32 -10.52 -9.06
N ALA A 108 -2.18 -9.50 -9.08
CA ALA A 108 -2.77 -8.82 -7.93
C ALA A 108 -4.29 -8.88 -8.06
N LEU A 109 -4.89 -9.94 -7.53
CA LEU A 109 -6.30 -10.29 -7.77
C LEU A 109 -7.08 -10.32 -6.47
N GLY A 110 -8.32 -9.83 -6.48
CA GLY A 110 -9.21 -9.80 -5.31
C GLY A 110 -8.52 -9.22 -4.08
N GLY A 111 -8.45 -9.97 -2.99
CA GLY A 111 -7.68 -9.63 -1.78
C GLY A 111 -6.24 -9.13 -2.02
N GLY A 112 -5.57 -9.58 -3.09
CA GLY A 112 -4.25 -9.07 -3.49
C GLY A 112 -4.28 -7.72 -4.21
N CYS A 113 -5.30 -7.47 -5.03
CA CYS A 113 -5.56 -6.14 -5.56
C CYS A 113 -5.93 -5.19 -4.42
N GLU A 114 -6.74 -5.66 -3.46
CA GLU A 114 -7.15 -4.90 -2.27
C GLU A 114 -5.96 -4.53 -1.37
N LEU A 115 -4.98 -5.43 -1.21
CA LEU A 115 -3.71 -5.13 -0.54
C LEU A 115 -2.94 -4.03 -1.28
N ALA A 116 -2.79 -4.12 -2.60
CA ALA A 116 -2.12 -3.08 -3.40
C ALA A 116 -2.85 -1.72 -3.31
N LEU A 117 -4.19 -1.74 -3.30
CA LEU A 117 -5.05 -0.57 -3.14
C LEU A 117 -4.90 0.10 -1.76
N SER A 118 -4.57 -0.67 -0.72
CA SER A 118 -4.29 -0.13 0.63
C SER A 118 -2.93 0.57 0.75
N CYS A 119 -2.02 0.33 -0.20
CA CYS A 119 -0.74 1.02 -0.25
C CYS A 119 -0.89 2.43 -0.83
N HIS A 120 0.05 3.31 -0.52
CA HIS A 120 -0.03 4.71 -0.94
C HIS A 120 0.37 4.91 -2.41
N ILE A 121 1.35 4.13 -2.88
CA ILE A 121 1.90 4.18 -4.23
C ILE A 121 1.93 2.77 -4.80
N ARG A 122 1.63 2.60 -6.08
CA ARG A 122 1.67 1.31 -6.78
C ARG A 122 2.59 1.39 -8.00
N LEU A 123 3.62 0.57 -8.00
CA LEU A 123 4.48 0.30 -9.14
C LEU A 123 4.18 -1.11 -9.64
N ALA A 124 4.07 -1.32 -10.94
CA ALA A 124 3.71 -2.62 -11.49
C ALA A 124 4.75 -3.11 -12.49
N SER A 125 5.01 -4.42 -12.44
CA SER A 125 5.67 -5.15 -13.51
C SER A 125 4.82 -5.09 -14.79
N THR A 126 5.45 -5.08 -15.97
CA THR A 126 4.72 -5.26 -17.24
C THR A 126 3.94 -6.58 -17.31
N ASN A 127 4.35 -7.59 -16.51
CA ASN A 127 3.67 -8.88 -16.41
C ASN A 127 2.49 -8.87 -15.42
N ALA A 128 2.28 -7.78 -14.68
CA ALA A 128 1.23 -7.70 -13.69
C ALA A 128 -0.15 -7.68 -14.34
N LYS A 129 -1.10 -8.29 -13.61
CA LYS A 129 -2.53 -8.27 -13.93
C LYS A 129 -3.28 -7.88 -12.67
N PHE A 130 -4.28 -7.02 -12.83
CA PHE A 130 -5.11 -6.52 -11.75
C PHE A 130 -6.57 -6.88 -12.00
N GLY A 131 -7.33 -7.09 -10.93
CA GLY A 131 -8.77 -7.29 -11.04
C GLY A 131 -9.43 -7.62 -9.71
N GLN A 132 -10.76 -7.53 -9.71
CA GLN A 132 -11.64 -7.87 -8.59
C GLN A 132 -12.59 -9.01 -9.02
N PRO A 133 -12.08 -10.25 -9.20
CA PRO A 133 -12.82 -11.35 -9.78
C PRO A 133 -13.81 -12.04 -8.81
N GLU A 134 -14.03 -11.50 -7.61
CA GLU A 134 -14.84 -12.09 -6.55
C GLU A 134 -16.27 -12.46 -6.99
N VAL A 135 -16.85 -11.70 -7.93
CA VAL A 135 -18.19 -11.98 -8.47
C VAL A 135 -18.29 -13.33 -9.18
N ASN A 136 -17.17 -13.84 -9.72
CA ASN A 136 -17.10 -15.18 -10.30
C ASN A 136 -17.28 -16.29 -9.25
N LEU A 137 -17.08 -15.96 -7.97
CA LEU A 137 -17.32 -16.83 -6.82
C LEU A 137 -18.67 -16.54 -6.13
N GLY A 138 -19.50 -15.65 -6.69
CA GLY A 138 -20.79 -15.27 -6.10
C GLY A 138 -20.69 -14.37 -4.87
N ILE A 139 -19.55 -13.70 -4.67
CA ILE A 139 -19.30 -12.77 -3.56
C ILE A 139 -18.76 -11.43 -4.07
N ILE A 140 -18.63 -10.44 -3.17
CA ILE A 140 -18.06 -9.13 -3.50
C ILE A 140 -16.62 -9.00 -2.99
N PRO A 141 -15.84 -8.02 -3.49
CA PRO A 141 -14.57 -7.65 -2.88
C PRO A 141 -14.76 -7.25 -1.41
N GLY A 142 -14.14 -8.01 -0.51
CA GLY A 142 -14.44 -8.01 0.91
C GLY A 142 -13.45 -7.23 1.77
N TYR A 143 -12.22 -7.00 1.31
CA TYR A 143 -11.17 -6.30 2.07
C TYR A 143 -11.08 -4.79 1.75
N GLY A 144 -12.12 -4.25 1.11
CA GLY A 144 -12.30 -2.81 0.86
C GLY A 144 -12.14 -2.38 -0.60
N GLY A 145 -12.08 -3.33 -1.52
CA GLY A 145 -11.92 -3.13 -2.96
C GLY A 145 -13.04 -2.29 -3.56
N THR A 146 -14.29 -2.53 -3.16
CA THR A 146 -15.45 -1.73 -3.61
C THR A 146 -15.32 -0.24 -3.26
N GLN A 147 -14.59 0.09 -2.20
CA GLN A 147 -14.41 1.46 -1.73
C GLN A 147 -13.13 2.09 -2.28
N ARG A 148 -11.99 1.37 -2.18
CA ARG A 148 -10.68 1.89 -2.59
C ARG A 148 -10.54 1.98 -4.11
N LEU A 149 -10.97 0.97 -4.86
CA LEU A 149 -10.90 1.00 -6.31
C LEU A 149 -11.74 2.16 -6.86
N THR A 150 -12.99 2.28 -6.40
CA THR A 150 -13.91 3.36 -6.80
C THR A 150 -13.33 4.75 -6.58
N ARG A 151 -12.64 4.98 -5.45
CA ARG A 151 -11.98 6.27 -5.18
C ARG A 151 -10.79 6.55 -6.09
N ILE A 152 -10.12 5.51 -6.60
CA ILE A 152 -8.90 5.65 -7.41
C ILE A 152 -9.23 5.79 -8.90
N VAL A 153 -10.12 4.96 -9.44
CA VAL A 153 -10.41 4.89 -10.89
C VAL A 153 -11.78 5.48 -11.28
N GLY A 154 -12.55 5.93 -10.29
CA GLY A 154 -13.91 6.42 -10.48
C GLY A 154 -14.96 5.30 -10.55
N THR A 155 -16.24 5.69 -10.39
CA THR A 155 -17.37 4.75 -10.26
C THR A 155 -17.59 3.88 -11.49
N GLY A 156 -17.50 4.45 -12.70
CA GLY A 156 -17.77 3.71 -13.93
C GLY A 156 -16.81 2.53 -14.13
N ILE A 157 -15.51 2.81 -14.15
CA ILE A 157 -14.46 1.79 -14.31
C ILE A 157 -14.48 0.79 -13.15
N SER A 158 -14.69 1.26 -11.92
CA SER A 158 -14.76 0.36 -10.77
C SER A 158 -15.92 -0.64 -10.88
N LEU A 159 -17.11 -0.17 -11.27
CA LEU A 159 -18.27 -1.04 -11.51
C LEU A 159 -18.01 -2.02 -12.66
N GLU A 160 -17.42 -1.57 -13.77
CA GLU A 160 -17.06 -2.45 -14.88
C GLU A 160 -16.17 -3.60 -14.41
N LEU A 161 -15.06 -3.30 -13.72
CA LEU A 161 -14.11 -4.31 -13.24
C LEU A 161 -14.72 -5.23 -12.18
N ILE A 162 -15.49 -4.70 -11.23
CA ILE A 162 -16.07 -5.49 -10.13
C ILE A 162 -17.21 -6.36 -10.63
N LEU A 163 -18.10 -5.84 -11.49
CA LEU A 163 -19.30 -6.56 -11.92
C LEU A 163 -19.02 -7.61 -12.98
N THR A 164 -17.96 -7.43 -13.78
CA THR A 164 -17.51 -8.43 -14.76
C THR A 164 -16.52 -9.42 -14.16
N GLY A 165 -15.73 -8.99 -13.17
CA GLY A 165 -14.59 -9.75 -12.67
C GLY A 165 -13.42 -9.83 -13.66
N ASP A 166 -13.42 -9.00 -14.70
CA ASP A 166 -12.38 -8.99 -15.73
C ASP A 166 -11.02 -8.53 -15.20
N LEU A 167 -9.96 -9.04 -15.82
CA LEU A 167 -8.59 -8.72 -15.48
C LEU A 167 -8.01 -7.72 -16.48
N ILE A 168 -7.33 -6.69 -15.98
CA ILE A 168 -6.63 -5.70 -16.79
C ILE A 168 -5.12 -5.88 -16.77
N THR A 169 -4.44 -5.41 -17.81
CA THR A 169 -2.98 -5.34 -17.90
C THR A 169 -2.41 -4.25 -16.98
N ALA A 170 -1.10 -4.30 -16.72
CA ALA A 170 -0.39 -3.22 -16.05
C ALA A 170 -0.53 -1.87 -16.78
N ASP A 171 -0.46 -1.87 -18.11
CA ASP A 171 -0.62 -0.65 -18.93
C ASP A 171 -2.01 -0.05 -18.78
N GLU A 172 -3.06 -0.90 -18.82
CA GLU A 172 -4.42 -0.45 -18.63
C GLU A 172 -4.64 0.06 -17.19
N ALA A 173 -4.08 -0.63 -16.19
CA ALA A 173 -4.08 -0.19 -14.80
C ALA A 173 -3.41 1.19 -14.64
N GLN A 174 -2.33 1.47 -15.39
CA GLN A 174 -1.72 2.80 -15.40
C GLN A 174 -2.61 3.83 -16.08
N ARG A 175 -3.22 3.49 -17.22
CA ARG A 175 -4.10 4.39 -18.00
C ARG A 175 -5.29 4.89 -17.18
N ILE A 176 -5.88 4.02 -16.35
CA ILE A 176 -7.03 4.37 -15.49
C ILE A 176 -6.63 4.97 -14.13
N GLY A 177 -5.34 5.14 -13.86
CA GLY A 177 -4.84 5.72 -12.60
C GLY A 177 -4.70 4.73 -11.43
N LEU A 178 -4.95 3.43 -11.64
CA LEU A 178 -4.73 2.40 -10.62
C LEU A 178 -3.24 2.23 -10.28
N VAL A 179 -2.35 2.34 -11.27
CA VAL A 179 -0.89 2.18 -11.11
C VAL A 179 -0.17 3.49 -11.44
N ASN A 180 0.83 3.86 -10.62
CA ASN A 180 1.61 5.08 -10.84
C ASN A 180 2.63 4.93 -11.99
N LYS A 181 3.27 3.75 -12.11
CA LYS A 181 4.28 3.47 -13.14
C LYS A 181 4.36 1.98 -13.45
N VAL A 182 4.45 1.64 -14.75
CA VAL A 182 4.76 0.29 -15.23
C VAL A 182 6.25 0.18 -15.53
N ILE A 183 6.88 -0.91 -15.09
CA ILE A 183 8.32 -1.15 -15.13
C ILE A 183 8.54 -2.60 -15.58
N VAL A 184 9.64 -2.87 -16.31
CA VAL A 184 9.98 -4.25 -16.68
C VAL A 184 10.31 -5.08 -15.43
N PRO A 185 10.04 -6.40 -15.42
CA PRO A 185 10.10 -7.21 -14.20
C PRO A 185 11.45 -7.13 -13.47
N ALA A 186 12.56 -7.14 -14.23
CA ALA A 186 13.92 -7.11 -13.69
C ALA A 186 14.24 -5.83 -12.90
N ASP A 187 13.59 -4.71 -13.23
CA ASP A 187 13.89 -3.40 -12.64
C ASP A 187 12.88 -2.99 -11.57
N LEU A 188 11.78 -3.73 -11.39
CA LEU A 188 10.66 -3.31 -10.54
C LEU A 188 11.10 -3.04 -9.09
N LEU A 189 11.81 -3.98 -8.46
CA LEU A 189 12.26 -3.81 -7.07
C LEU A 189 13.36 -2.75 -6.95
N ILE A 190 14.21 -2.60 -7.96
CA ILE A 190 15.26 -1.58 -8.00
C ILE A 190 14.61 -0.19 -8.00
N GLU A 191 13.64 0.03 -8.88
CA GLU A 191 12.93 1.30 -8.99
C GLU A 191 12.03 1.57 -7.76
N ALA A 192 11.45 0.53 -7.16
CA ALA A 192 10.70 0.66 -5.90
C ALA A 192 11.59 1.08 -4.73
N LYS A 193 12.76 0.43 -4.57
CA LYS A 193 13.76 0.80 -3.55
C LYS A 193 14.29 2.21 -3.77
N LYS A 194 14.62 2.58 -5.01
CA LYS A 194 15.05 3.94 -5.36
C LYS A 194 14.00 5.02 -5.03
N LEU A 195 12.71 4.72 -5.26
CA LEU A 195 11.63 5.61 -4.85
C LEU A 195 11.54 5.70 -3.32
N ALA A 196 11.66 4.58 -2.61
CA ALA A 196 11.68 4.55 -1.15
C ALA A 196 12.87 5.33 -0.57
N GLU A 197 14.08 5.19 -1.11
CA GLU A 197 15.27 5.95 -0.75
C GLU A 197 15.07 7.45 -0.97
N LYS A 198 14.50 7.83 -2.12
CA LYS A 198 14.18 9.23 -2.40
C LYS A 198 13.24 9.82 -1.35
N ILE A 199 12.21 9.09 -0.92
CA ILE A 199 11.28 9.52 0.12
C ILE A 199 11.97 9.53 1.49
N SER A 200 12.75 8.50 1.82
CA SER A 200 13.49 8.37 3.08
C SER A 200 14.54 9.47 3.27
N SER A 201 15.08 10.02 2.17
CA SER A 201 16.04 11.15 2.18
C SER A 201 15.43 12.52 2.54
N LYS A 202 14.11 12.63 2.67
CA LYS A 202 13.43 13.89 2.98
C LYS A 202 13.21 14.06 4.49
N GLY A 203 12.89 15.27 4.94
CA GLY A 203 12.52 15.51 6.34
C GLY A 203 11.25 14.72 6.67
N GLN A 204 11.35 13.71 7.53
CA GLN A 204 10.26 12.74 7.69
C GLN A 204 9.05 13.33 8.42
N ILE A 205 9.24 14.38 9.23
CA ILE A 205 8.10 15.12 9.81
C ILE A 205 7.20 15.67 8.71
N ALA A 206 7.79 16.31 7.69
CA ALA A 206 7.05 16.85 6.55
C ALA A 206 6.45 15.77 5.65
N VAL A 207 7.17 14.66 5.41
CA VAL A 207 6.65 13.53 4.63
C VAL A 207 5.41 12.93 5.28
N ARG A 208 5.46 12.67 6.59
CA ARG A 208 4.35 12.08 7.35
C ARG A 208 3.16 13.04 7.43
N ALA A 209 3.42 14.34 7.61
CA ALA A 209 2.41 15.38 7.58
C ALA A 209 1.71 15.49 6.20
N ALA A 210 2.48 15.52 5.11
CA ALA A 210 1.93 15.56 3.76
C ALA A 210 1.07 14.32 3.48
N LEU A 211 1.53 13.13 3.88
CA LEU A 211 0.76 11.89 3.77
C LEU A 211 -0.57 11.99 4.52
N ALA A 212 -0.56 12.43 5.78
CA ALA A 212 -1.78 12.61 6.57
C ALA A 212 -2.74 13.62 5.94
N SER A 213 -2.23 14.73 5.42
CA SER A 213 -3.03 15.77 4.73
C SER A 213 -3.75 15.21 3.50
N VAL A 214 -3.06 14.42 2.68
CA VAL A 214 -3.67 13.80 1.49
C VAL A 214 -4.71 12.75 1.90
N LEU A 215 -4.41 11.93 2.90
CA LEU A 215 -5.29 10.83 3.30
C LEU A 215 -6.59 11.31 3.95
N VAL A 216 -6.60 12.46 4.64
CA VAL A 216 -7.82 12.96 5.30
C VAL A 216 -8.87 13.45 4.29
N ASN A 217 -8.48 13.74 3.05
CA ASN A 217 -9.39 14.23 1.99
C ASN A 217 -10.59 13.31 1.74
N LYS A 218 -10.46 12.00 2.00
CA LYS A 218 -11.56 11.06 1.83
C LYS A 218 -12.53 11.00 3.03
N GLU A 219 -12.19 11.65 4.14
CA GLU A 219 -12.90 11.56 5.42
C GLU A 219 -13.64 12.86 5.78
N ILE A 220 -13.16 14.02 5.31
CA ILE A 220 -13.69 15.35 5.69
C ILE A 220 -13.92 16.25 4.47
N PRO A 221 -14.81 17.25 4.56
CA PRO A 221 -15.00 18.20 3.46
C PRO A 221 -13.77 19.07 3.23
N GLU A 222 -13.66 19.63 2.03
CA GLU A 222 -12.48 20.37 1.56
C GLU A 222 -12.08 21.51 2.51
N ARG A 223 -13.04 22.25 3.05
CA ARG A 223 -12.77 23.37 3.97
C ARG A 223 -12.09 22.89 5.26
N GLU A 224 -12.56 21.80 5.85
CA GLU A 224 -11.92 21.19 7.02
C GLU A 224 -10.56 20.59 6.65
N GLY A 225 -10.43 20.01 5.46
CA GLY A 225 -9.17 19.54 4.90
C GLY A 225 -8.09 20.63 4.81
N LEU A 226 -8.44 21.80 4.27
CA LEU A 226 -7.52 22.95 4.17
C LEU A 226 -7.08 23.45 5.56
N ASN A 227 -8.00 23.47 6.53
CA ASN A 227 -7.65 23.82 7.91
C ASN A 227 -6.72 22.79 8.55
N PHE A 228 -6.96 21.50 8.32
CA PHE A 228 -6.10 20.42 8.79
C PHE A 228 -4.69 20.51 8.17
N GLU A 229 -4.62 20.75 6.87
CA GLU A 229 -3.37 20.99 6.14
C GLU A 229 -2.58 22.17 6.72
N ALA A 230 -3.24 23.31 6.93
CA ALA A 230 -2.61 24.52 7.46
C ALA A 230 -1.99 24.29 8.86
N ASN A 231 -2.68 23.52 9.72
CA ASN A 231 -2.15 23.14 11.03
C ASN A 231 -0.92 22.25 10.92
N LEU A 232 -0.96 21.23 10.05
CA LEU A 232 0.19 20.35 9.81
C LEU A 232 1.39 21.10 9.21
N PHE A 233 1.13 22.06 8.31
CA PHE A 233 2.15 22.94 7.76
C PHE A 233 2.79 23.80 8.87
N GLY A 234 1.99 24.41 9.74
CA GLY A 234 2.47 25.16 10.90
C GLY A 234 3.35 24.32 11.83
N ASN A 235 2.96 23.07 12.10
CA ASN A 235 3.77 22.13 12.88
C ASN A 235 5.13 21.84 12.21
N CYS A 236 5.15 21.66 10.89
CA CYS A 236 6.39 21.47 10.14
C CYS A 236 7.31 22.69 10.25
N CYS A 237 6.78 23.91 10.18
CA CYS A 237 7.55 25.15 10.38
C CYS A 237 8.21 25.27 11.76
N GLY A 238 7.68 24.56 12.77
CA GLY A 238 8.27 24.47 14.11
C GLY A 238 9.46 23.52 14.22
N SER A 239 9.69 22.63 13.24
CA SER A 239 10.71 21.58 13.28
C SER A 239 12.13 22.08 13.02
N GLY A 240 13.12 21.35 13.55
CA GLY A 240 14.54 21.53 13.19
C GLY A 240 14.81 21.22 11.72
N ASP A 241 14.14 20.20 11.16
CA ASP A 241 14.27 19.84 9.74
C ASP A 241 13.81 20.95 8.80
N PHE A 242 12.79 21.74 9.16
CA PHE A 242 12.38 22.91 8.38
C PHE A 242 13.48 23.98 8.33
N LYS A 243 14.08 24.30 9.48
CA LYS A 243 15.18 25.28 9.56
C LYS A 243 16.38 24.84 8.75
N GLU A 244 16.73 23.56 8.84
CA GLU A 244 17.83 22.98 8.07
C GLU A 244 17.53 22.97 6.56
N GLY A 245 16.35 22.50 6.15
CA GLY A 245 15.96 22.41 4.75
C GLY A 245 15.93 23.78 4.06
N THR A 246 15.34 24.79 4.70
CA THR A 246 15.27 26.16 4.16
C THR A 246 16.65 26.81 4.11
N LYS A 247 17.47 26.65 5.16
CA LYS A 247 18.85 27.14 5.19
C LYS A 247 19.71 26.50 4.10
N ALA A 248 19.68 25.17 3.96
CA ALA A 248 20.42 24.44 2.95
C ALA A 248 20.06 24.88 1.52
N PHE A 249 18.77 25.13 1.27
CA PHE A 249 18.30 25.65 -0.01
C PHE A 249 18.87 27.04 -0.33
N LEU A 250 18.82 27.97 0.63
CA LEU A 250 19.40 29.32 0.49
C LEU A 250 20.92 29.26 0.27
N GLU A 251 21.60 28.32 0.92
CA GLU A 251 23.05 28.09 0.82
C GLU A 251 23.46 27.21 -0.38
N LYS A 252 22.50 26.72 -1.18
CA LYS A 252 22.72 25.81 -2.32
C LYS A 252 23.52 24.54 -1.97
N ARG A 253 23.23 23.96 -0.81
CA ARG A 253 23.80 22.67 -0.36
C ARG A 253 22.71 21.64 -0.13
N ASN A 254 23.10 20.38 0.04
CA ASN A 254 22.17 19.33 0.44
C ASN A 254 21.82 19.47 1.93
N PRO A 255 20.54 19.29 2.32
CA PRO A 255 20.12 19.32 3.71
C PRO A 255 20.45 18.00 4.44
N GLU A 256 20.73 18.10 5.75
CA GLU A 256 20.88 16.97 6.66
C GLU A 256 19.71 16.86 7.63
N PHE A 257 18.65 16.14 7.24
CA PHE A 257 17.47 15.96 8.09
C PHE A 257 17.74 14.99 9.25
N LYS A 258 17.34 15.40 10.45
CA LYS A 258 17.53 14.64 11.71
C LYS A 258 16.21 14.21 12.33
N ASN A 259 15.07 14.49 11.69
CA ASN A 259 13.72 14.19 12.17
C ASN A 259 13.46 14.79 13.57
N LYS A 260 13.85 16.06 13.73
CA LYS A 260 13.67 16.87 14.95
C LYS A 260 13.01 18.19 14.62
#